data_AF-A0A3M8Q267-F1
#
_entry.id   AF-A0A3M8Q267-F1
#
_cell.length_a   1.000
_cell.length_b   1.000
_cell.length_c   1.000
_cell.angle_alpha   90.00
_cell.angle_beta   90.00
_cell.angle_gamma   90.00
#
_symmetry.space_group_name_H-M   'P 1'
#
loop_
_entity.id
_entity.type
_entity.pdbx_description
1 polymer ?
#
loop_
_entity_poly.entity_id
_entity_poly.type
_entity_poly.pdbx_seq_one_letter_code
_entity_poly.pdbx_strand_id
1 'polypeptide(L)'
;MGMHKSETLPDVTYWLALEIAKVDPVVDFEAMHKGSLELDFLYQLLTAKVQQHWWQQHGIKLNPVVVNNAFFRAVAMLHNRNIEFCRSRNAEETVWVKELLAGNNQKP
;
A
#
# COMPACT_ATOMS: atom_id res chain seq x y z
N MET A 1 0.99 -15.28 -30.42
CA MET A 1 -0.16 -14.41 -30.10
C MET A 1 0.28 -13.44 -29.03
N GLY A 2 0.30 -12.14 -29.35
CA GLY A 2 0.85 -11.09 -28.49
C GLY A 2 -0.25 -10.42 -27.69
N MET A 3 -0.17 -10.50 -26.36
CA MET A 3 -1.14 -9.86 -25.46
C MET A 3 -0.59 -9.71 -24.02
N HIS A 4 0.63 -9.22 -23.79
CA HIS A 4 1.17 -9.14 -22.41
C HIS A 4 2.12 -7.96 -22.13
N LYS A 5 1.92 -6.78 -22.74
CA LYS A 5 2.84 -5.64 -22.50
C LYS A 5 2.27 -4.46 -21.71
N SER A 6 0.95 -4.28 -21.59
CA SER A 6 0.38 -3.17 -20.81
C SER A 6 -0.41 -3.55 -19.55
N GLU A 7 -0.83 -4.81 -19.40
CA GLU A 7 -1.72 -5.23 -18.31
C GLU A 7 -0.97 -5.59 -17.01
N THR A 8 0.35 -5.82 -17.07
CA THR A 8 1.09 -6.27 -15.88
C THR A 8 1.34 -5.17 -14.85
N LEU A 9 1.43 -3.90 -15.24
CA LEU A 9 1.76 -2.83 -14.30
C LEU A 9 0.64 -2.56 -13.27
N PRO A 10 -0.63 -2.37 -13.66
CA PRO A 10 -1.73 -2.21 -12.70
C PRO A 10 -1.88 -3.40 -11.75
N ASP A 11 -1.80 -4.63 -12.28
CA ASP A 11 -1.96 -5.86 -11.48
C ASP A 11 -0.85 -6.03 -10.44
N VAL A 12 0.40 -5.81 -10.86
CA VAL A 12 1.56 -5.85 -9.96
C VAL A 12 1.45 -4.75 -8.91
N THR A 13 0.98 -3.56 -9.28
CA THR A 13 0.75 -2.44 -8.34
C THR A 13 -0.29 -2.81 -7.30
N TYR A 14 -1.42 -3.36 -7.74
CA TYR A 14 -2.51 -3.76 -6.86
C TYR A 14 -2.08 -4.85 -5.88
N TRP A 15 -1.41 -5.89 -6.37
CA TRP A 15 -0.89 -6.96 -5.52
C TRP A 15 0.11 -6.46 -4.49
N LEU A 16 1.05 -5.59 -4.89
CA LEU A 16 1.99 -4.98 -3.95
C LEU A 16 1.28 -4.13 -2.90
N ALA A 17 0.24 -3.39 -3.28
CA ALA A 17 -0.53 -2.61 -2.32
C ALA A 17 -1.23 -3.50 -1.27
N LEU A 18 -1.75 -4.66 -1.67
CA LEU A 18 -2.31 -5.63 -0.74
C LEU A 18 -1.24 -6.22 0.19
N GLU A 19 -0.07 -6.57 -0.32
CA GLU A 19 1.01 -7.11 0.51
C GLU A 19 1.56 -6.09 1.49
N ILE A 20 1.74 -4.83 1.08
CA ILE A 20 2.16 -3.74 1.97
C ILE A 20 1.11 -3.53 3.07
N ALA A 21 -0.18 -3.56 2.72
CA ALA A 21 -1.27 -3.36 3.67
C ALA A 21 -1.40 -4.48 4.72
N LYS A 22 -0.79 -5.66 4.50
CA LYS A 22 -0.77 -6.77 5.47
C LYS A 22 0.33 -6.63 6.52
N VAL A 23 1.31 -5.75 6.31
CA VAL A 23 2.41 -5.56 7.26
C VAL A 23 1.91 -4.71 8.44
N ASP A 24 1.90 -5.31 9.64
CA ASP A 24 1.63 -4.66 10.92
C ASP A 24 2.94 -4.67 11.74
N PRO A 25 3.46 -3.53 12.26
CA PRO A 25 2.88 -2.19 12.31
C PRO A 25 2.67 -1.57 10.92
N VAL A 26 1.58 -0.79 10.80
CA VAL A 26 1.32 0.07 9.64
C VAL A 26 2.57 0.90 9.40
N VAL A 27 3.26 0.62 8.30
CA VAL A 27 4.52 1.31 8.00
C VAL A 27 4.23 2.80 7.94
N ASP A 28 4.99 3.59 8.71
CA ASP A 28 4.85 5.04 8.68
C ASP A 28 5.33 5.55 7.32
N PHE A 29 4.37 5.73 6.41
CA PHE A 29 4.64 6.20 5.06
C PHE A 29 5.22 7.62 5.04
N GLU A 30 5.00 8.42 6.08
CA GLU A 30 5.57 9.77 6.22
C GLU A 30 7.08 9.69 6.53
N ALA A 31 7.48 8.73 7.37
CA ALA A 31 8.89 8.41 7.60
C ALA A 31 9.54 7.76 6.37
N MET A 32 8.84 6.83 5.69
CA MET A 32 9.37 6.18 4.47
C MET A 32 9.68 7.16 3.35
N HIS A 33 8.83 8.17 3.12
CA HIS A 33 9.04 9.12 2.04
C HIS A 33 10.33 9.94 2.20
N LYS A 34 10.89 10.03 3.42
CA LYS A 34 12.14 10.73 3.71
C LYS A 34 13.40 9.87 3.53
N GLY A 35 13.29 8.66 2.97
CA GLY A 35 14.44 7.79 2.71
C GLY A 35 14.88 6.99 3.94
N SER A 36 13.94 6.27 4.55
CA SER A 36 14.17 5.44 5.73
C SER A 36 14.77 4.07 5.37
N LEU A 37 15.57 3.46 6.25
CA LEU A 37 16.10 2.09 6.09
C LEU A 37 14.97 1.05 5.92
N GLU A 38 13.83 1.31 6.54
CA GLU A 38 12.62 0.50 6.49
C GLU A 38 12.05 0.43 5.06
N LEU A 39 12.13 1.53 4.30
CA LEU A 39 11.69 1.59 2.89
C LEU A 39 12.59 0.70 2.02
N ASP A 40 13.90 0.75 2.23
CA ASP A 40 14.85 -0.07 1.47
C ASP A 40 14.64 -1.57 1.76
N PHE A 41 14.43 -1.93 3.03
CA PHE A 41 14.12 -3.29 3.43
C PHE A 41 12.80 -3.77 2.81
N LEU A 42 11.74 -2.97 2.92
CA LEU A 42 10.42 -3.27 2.37
C LEU A 42 10.50 -3.44 0.84
N TYR A 43 11.25 -2.55 0.18
CA TYR A 43 11.50 -2.61 -1.26
C TYR A 43 12.19 -3.91 -1.64
N GLN A 44 13.31 -4.26 -1.01
CA GLN A 44 14.03 -5.50 -1.34
C GLN A 44 13.18 -6.74 -1.12
N LEU A 45 12.46 -6.81 0.00
CA LEU A 45 11.62 -7.96 0.34
C LEU A 45 10.44 -8.12 -0.64
N LEU A 46 9.70 -7.05 -0.90
CA LEU A 46 8.48 -7.11 -1.69
C LEU A 46 8.76 -7.23 -3.19
N THR A 47 9.82 -6.59 -3.70
CA THR A 47 10.23 -6.77 -5.10
C THR A 47 10.71 -8.19 -5.38
N ALA A 48 11.38 -8.85 -4.42
CA ALA A 48 11.71 -10.27 -4.53
C ALA A 48 10.45 -11.16 -4.50
N LYS A 49 9.53 -10.90 -3.57
CA LYS A 49 8.28 -11.67 -3.45
C LYS A 49 7.39 -11.54 -4.69
N VAL A 50 7.23 -10.34 -5.23
CA VAL A 50 6.37 -10.13 -6.41
C VAL A 50 6.96 -10.82 -7.64
N GLN A 51 8.28 -10.77 -7.80
CA GLN A 51 8.99 -11.48 -8.86
C GLN A 51 8.77 -12.99 -8.75
N GLN A 52 8.90 -13.54 -7.54
CA GLN A 52 8.68 -14.96 -7.28
C GLN A 52 7.21 -15.35 -7.50
N HIS A 53 6.26 -14.55 -7.05
CA HIS A 53 4.83 -14.80 -7.19
C HIS A 53 4.44 -14.89 -8.68
N TRP A 54 4.82 -13.90 -9.49
CA TRP A 54 4.50 -13.91 -10.92
C TRP A 54 5.19 -15.05 -11.68
N TRP A 55 6.42 -15.39 -11.28
CA TRP A 55 7.10 -16.54 -11.85
C TRP A 55 6.36 -17.84 -11.52
N GLN A 56 5.95 -18.05 -10.27
CA GLN A 56 5.30 -19.29 -9.83
C GLN A 56 3.86 -19.43 -10.36
N GLN A 57 3.08 -18.35 -10.36
CA GLN A 57 1.66 -18.40 -10.72
C GLN A 57 1.41 -18.26 -12.23
N HIS A 58 2.27 -17.51 -12.93
CA HIS A 58 2.04 -17.18 -14.34
C HIS A 58 3.18 -17.60 -15.26
N GLY A 59 4.32 -18.09 -14.72
CA GLY A 59 5.51 -18.38 -15.52
C GLY A 59 6.16 -17.13 -16.12
N ILE A 60 5.85 -15.95 -15.58
CA ILE A 60 6.29 -14.66 -16.14
C ILE A 60 7.42 -14.08 -15.30
N LYS A 61 8.54 -13.78 -15.96
CA LYS A 61 9.57 -12.93 -15.37
C LYS A 61 9.18 -11.46 -15.55
N LEU A 62 8.80 -10.81 -14.46
CA LEU A 62 8.56 -9.36 -14.48
C LEU A 62 9.83 -8.59 -14.86
N ASN A 63 9.64 -7.48 -15.57
CA ASN A 63 10.71 -6.52 -15.87
C ASN A 63 11.00 -5.70 -14.60
N PRO A 64 12.27 -5.53 -14.18
CA PRO A 64 12.62 -4.69 -13.04
C PRO A 64 12.01 -3.29 -13.08
N VAL A 65 11.92 -2.67 -14.27
CA VAL A 65 11.29 -1.35 -14.43
C VAL A 65 9.81 -1.38 -14.04
N VAL A 66 9.08 -2.44 -14.40
CA VAL A 66 7.66 -2.60 -14.05
C VAL A 66 7.50 -2.81 -12.54
N VAL A 67 8.34 -3.68 -11.95
CA VAL A 67 8.33 -3.96 -10.51
C VAL A 67 8.60 -2.69 -9.70
N ASN A 68 9.61 -1.91 -10.09
CA ASN A 68 9.99 -0.68 -9.40
C ASN A 68 8.86 0.36 -9.49
N ASN A 69 8.31 0.57 -10.69
CA ASN A 69 7.21 1.51 -10.87
C ASN A 69 5.97 1.09 -10.08
N ALA A 70 5.65 -0.20 -10.10
CA ALA A 70 4.51 -0.75 -9.37
C ALA A 70 4.66 -0.56 -7.86
N PHE A 71 5.86 -0.81 -7.32
CA PHE A 71 6.14 -0.63 -5.90
C PHE A 71 5.92 0.82 -5.45
N PHE A 72 6.53 1.79 -6.14
CA PHE A 72 6.38 3.20 -5.74
C PHE A 72 4.95 3.70 -5.93
N ARG A 73 4.23 3.23 -6.96
CA ARG A 73 2.80 3.52 -7.13
C ARG A 73 1.96 2.95 -5.99
N ALA A 74 2.23 1.73 -5.54
CA ALA A 74 1.53 1.11 -4.43
C ALA A 74 1.75 1.88 -3.12
N VAL A 75 3.01 2.25 -2.83
CA VAL A 75 3.36 3.06 -1.66
C VAL A 75 2.66 4.42 -1.70
N ALA A 76 2.71 5.14 -2.83
CA ALA A 76 2.06 6.44 -2.98
C ALA A 76 0.53 6.35 -2.82
N MET A 77 -0.09 5.32 -3.40
CA MET A 77 -1.54 5.07 -3.28
C MET A 77 -1.96 4.83 -1.83
N LEU A 78 -1.20 4.02 -1.09
CA LEU A 78 -1.48 3.75 0.33
C LEU A 78 -1.23 4.98 1.21
N HIS A 79 -0.18 5.75 0.92
CA HIS A 79 0.11 7.01 1.60
C HIS A 79 -1.03 8.03 1.42
N ASN A 80 -1.48 8.25 0.19
CA ASN A 80 -2.60 9.14 -0.10
C ASN A 80 -3.89 8.69 0.60
N ARG A 81 -4.19 7.38 0.56
CA ARG A 81 -5.33 6.81 1.29
C ARG A 81 -5.23 7.06 2.79
N ASN A 82 -4.04 6.93 3.37
CA ASN A 82 -3.82 7.20 4.79
C ASN A 82 -4.03 8.69 5.13
N ILE A 83 -3.54 9.61 4.29
CA ILE A 83 -3.79 11.04 4.45
C ILE A 83 -5.29 11.35 4.38
N GLU A 84 -6.01 10.82 3.39
CA GLU A 84 -7.46 11.00 3.24
C GLU A 84 -8.23 10.41 4.43
N PHE A 85 -7.80 9.24 4.93
CA PHE A 85 -8.37 8.63 6.11
C PHE A 85 -8.15 9.51 7.37
N CYS A 86 -6.94 10.01 7.58
CA CYS A 86 -6.63 10.92 8.69
C CYS A 86 -7.41 12.24 8.59
N ARG A 87 -7.53 12.80 7.38
CA ARG A 87 -8.32 14.02 7.12
C ARG A 87 -9.80 13.79 7.41
N SER A 88 -10.39 12.72 6.89
CA SER A 88 -11.81 12.42 7.11
C SER A 88 -12.12 12.21 8.60
N ARG A 89 -11.25 11.56 9.35
CA ARG A 89 -11.41 11.41 10.81
C ARG A 89 -11.24 12.70 11.61
N ASN A 90 -10.57 13.71 11.06
CA ASN A 90 -10.31 14.98 11.75
C ASN A 90 -11.10 16.16 11.18
N ALA A 91 -11.99 15.91 10.21
CA ALA A 91 -12.89 16.90 9.67
C ALA A 91 -13.94 17.31 10.72
N GLU A 92 -14.36 18.58 10.68
CA GLU A 92 -15.44 19.10 11.55
C GLU A 92 -16.73 18.29 11.38
N GLU A 93 -16.99 17.82 10.16
CA GLU A 93 -18.15 17.01 9.79
C GLU A 93 -18.19 15.62 10.44
N THR A 94 -17.07 15.13 10.98
CA THR A 94 -16.99 13.81 11.65
C THR A 94 -16.81 13.90 13.16
N VAL A 95 -16.84 15.12 13.73
CA VAL A 95 -16.79 15.35 15.18
C VAL A 95 -17.95 14.66 15.90
N TRP A 96 -19.17 14.74 15.35
CA TRP A 96 -20.34 14.07 15.92
C TRP A 96 -20.18 12.55 16.00
N VAL A 97 -19.41 11.92 15.09
CA VAL A 97 -19.12 10.48 15.13
C VAL A 97 -18.22 10.15 16.32
N LYS A 98 -17.22 10.99 16.60
CA LYS A 98 -16.36 10.84 17.78
C LYS A 98 -17.19 10.99 19.06
N GLU A 99 -18.09 11.97 19.10
CA GLU A 99 -18.99 12.20 20.23
C GLU A 99 -19.98 11.03 20.44
N LEU A 100 -20.54 10.48 19.37
CA LEU A 100 -21.43 9.31 19.42
C LEU A 100 -20.72 8.07 19.98
N LEU A 101 -19.49 7.81 19.52
CA LEU A 101 -18.69 6.68 19.98
C LEU A 101 -18.20 6.86 21.42
N ALA A 102 -17.86 8.09 21.81
CA ALA A 102 -17.46 8.42 23.18
C ALA A 102 -18.66 8.36 24.16
N GLY A 103 -19.84 8.81 23.74
CA GLY A 103 -21.07 8.79 24.53
C GLY A 103 -21.60 7.39 24.83
N ASN A 104 -21.33 6.40 23.97
CA ASN A 104 -21.70 5.00 24.22
C ASN A 104 -20.84 4.32 25.30
N ASN A 105 -19.68 4.88 25.65
CA ASN A 105 -18.87 4.41 26.79
C ASN A 105 -19.33 5.02 28.13
N GLN A 106 -20.36 5.87 28.11
CA GLN A 106 -21.04 6.37 29.31
C GLN A 106 -22.45 5.76 29.36
N LYS A 107 -22.54 4.47 29.71
CA LYS A 107 -23.75 3.94 30.35
C LYS A 107 -23.45 3.66 31.82
N PRO A 108 -24.40 3.95 32.72
CA PRO A 108 -24.22 3.92 34.17
C PRO A 108 -23.90 2.53 34.72
#